data_AF-A0A328SBK6-F1
#
_entry.id   AF-A0A328SBK6-F1
#
_cell.length_a   1.000
_cell.length_b   1.000
_cell.length_c   1.000
_cell.angle_alpha   90.00
_cell.angle_beta   90.00
_cell.angle_gamma   90.00
#
_symmetry.space_group_name_H-M   'P 1'
#
loop_
_entity.id
_entity.type
_entity.pdbx_description
1 polymer ?
#
loop_
_entity_poly.entity_id
_entity_poly.type
_entity_poly.pdbx_seq_one_letter_code
_entity_poly.pdbx_strand_id
1 'polypeptide(L)'
;MGLSEYKEFLGLLIFGNIENLVLSSQGAVSSVNPVILAGLTVIAVIGWFAIGTFGTKIAIKYARVIEFIGGLAIFILGLQSILAALPAVIQQFL
;
A
#
# COMPACT_ATOMS: atom_id res chain seq x y z
N MET A 1 11.35 13.07 22.01
CA MET A 1 11.01 11.97 21.08
C MET A 1 12.30 11.48 20.49
N GLY A 2 12.70 10.25 20.83
CA GLY A 2 13.99 9.68 20.43
C GLY A 2 13.95 9.17 18.99
N LEU A 3 15.11 9.15 18.33
CA LEU A 3 15.31 8.70 16.94
C LEU A 3 14.73 7.29 16.64
N SER A 4 14.46 6.49 17.67
CA SER A 4 13.85 5.16 17.58
C SER A 4 12.38 5.16 17.15
N GLU A 5 11.58 6.15 17.55
CA GLU A 5 10.15 6.23 17.15
C GLU A 5 9.99 6.63 15.68
N TYR A 6 10.95 7.35 15.12
CA TYR A 6 10.94 7.78 13.71
C TYR A 6 11.29 6.63 12.75
N LYS A 7 11.97 5.58 13.22
CA LYS A 7 12.35 4.41 12.40
C LYS A 7 11.14 3.56 12.04
N GLU A 8 10.23 3.30 12.99
CA GLU A 8 8.98 2.58 12.71
C GLU A 8 8.09 3.40 11.75
N PHE A 9 8.06 4.72 11.89
CA PHE A 9 7.33 5.61 10.98
C PHE A 9 7.92 5.63 9.57
N LEU A 10 9.26 5.62 9.44
CA LEU A 10 9.94 5.48 8.15
C LEU A 10 9.65 4.12 7.50
N GLY A 11 9.61 3.04 8.30
CA GLY A 11 9.22 1.72 7.84
C GLY A 11 7.80 1.73 7.26
N LEU A 12 6.83 2.25 8.01
CA LEU A 12 5.45 2.43 7.56
C LEU A 12 5.33 3.29 6.30
N LEU A 13 6.12 4.37 6.20
CA LEU A 13 6.13 5.24 5.01
C LEU A 13 6.69 4.51 3.77
N ILE A 14 7.77 3.74 3.93
CA ILE A 14 8.37 2.96 2.85
C ILE A 14 7.44 1.81 2.44
N PHE A 15 6.94 1.03 3.41
CA PHE A 15 6.04 -0.10 3.15
C PHE A 15 4.72 0.36 2.55
N GLY A 16 4.10 1.43 3.06
CA GLY A 16 2.86 1.96 2.48
C GLY A 16 3.03 2.44 1.03
N ASN A 17 4.19 2.99 0.67
CA ASN A 17 4.47 3.35 -0.72
C ASN A 17 4.66 2.13 -1.62
N ILE A 18 5.30 1.05 -1.12
CA ILE A 18 5.43 -0.21 -1.85
C ILE A 18 4.05 -0.86 -2.06
N GLU A 19 3.19 -0.88 -1.03
CA GLU A 19 1.83 -1.38 -1.12
C GLU A 19 1.03 -0.67 -2.23
N ASN A 20 1.06 0.67 -2.24
CA ASN A 20 0.38 1.46 -3.26
C ASN A 20 0.88 1.18 -4.69
N LEU A 21 2.18 0.96 -4.87
CA LEU A 21 2.76 0.58 -6.17
C LEU A 21 2.28 -0.82 -6.61
N VAL A 22 2.26 -1.80 -5.71
CA VAL A 22 1.79 -3.17 -5.99
C VAL A 22 0.29 -3.21 -6.31
N LEU A 23 -0.52 -2.36 -5.67
CA LEU A 23 -1.94 -2.22 -5.99
C LEU A 23 -2.16 -1.57 -7.37
N SER A 24 -1.32 -0.58 -7.71
CA SER A 24 -1.37 0.06 -9.03
C SER A 24 -0.98 -0.91 -10.17
N SER A 25 -0.04 -1.83 -9.92
CA SER A 25 0.42 -2.81 -10.91
C SER A 25 -0.58 -3.96 -11.13
N GLN A 26 -1.50 -4.19 -10.20
CA GLN A 26 -2.55 -5.20 -10.34
C GLN A 26 -3.73 -4.75 -11.22
N GLY A 27 -3.65 -3.57 -11.84
CA GLY A 27 -4.63 -3.15 -12.84
C GLY A 27 -6.00 -2.80 -12.27
N ALA A 28 -6.10 -2.52 -10.96
CA ALA A 28 -7.32 -2.08 -10.27
C ALA A 28 -7.94 -0.79 -10.86
N VAL A 29 -7.24 -0.16 -11.81
CA VAL A 29 -7.59 1.11 -12.45
C VAL A 29 -8.17 0.93 -13.87
N SER A 30 -8.12 -0.28 -14.43
CA SER A 30 -8.36 -0.54 -15.87
C SER A 30 -9.82 -0.39 -16.33
N SER A 31 -10.80 -0.32 -15.42
CA SER A 31 -12.23 -0.31 -15.74
C SER A 31 -13.00 0.93 -15.27
N VAL A 32 -12.34 1.94 -14.68
CA VAL A 32 -13.01 3.09 -14.05
C VAL A 32 -12.79 4.38 -14.82
N ASN A 33 -13.84 5.20 -14.93
CA ASN A 33 -13.78 6.52 -15.58
C ASN A 33 -12.69 7.42 -14.92
N PRO A 34 -11.71 7.94 -15.68
CA PRO A 34 -10.58 8.68 -15.14
C PRO A 34 -10.96 9.91 -14.30
N VAL A 35 -12.07 10.59 -14.63
CA VAL A 35 -12.50 11.82 -13.95
C VAL A 35 -13.07 11.50 -12.58
N ILE A 36 -13.90 10.46 -12.48
CA ILE A 36 -14.48 10.01 -11.21
C ILE A 36 -13.38 9.43 -10.32
N LEU A 37 -12.47 8.65 -10.92
CA LEU A 37 -11.33 8.08 -10.22
C LEU A 37 -10.50 9.19 -9.59
N ALA A 38 -10.11 10.23 -10.35
CA ALA A 38 -9.32 11.35 -9.84
C ALA A 38 -9.99 12.07 -8.66
N GLY A 39 -11.31 12.27 -8.70
CA GLY A 39 -12.06 12.85 -7.58
C GLY A 39 -12.02 11.96 -6.33
N LEU A 40 -12.20 10.65 -6.49
CA LEU A 40 -12.15 9.68 -5.40
C LEU A 40 -10.74 9.53 -4.82
N THR A 41 -9.68 9.60 -5.63
CA THR A 41 -8.30 9.53 -5.13
C THR A 41 -7.97 10.72 -4.25
N VAL A 42 -8.40 11.93 -4.61
CA VAL A 42 -8.18 13.13 -3.79
C VAL A 42 -8.88 13.00 -2.43
N ILE A 43 -10.11 12.51 -2.41
CA ILE A 43 -10.86 12.29 -1.16
C ILE A 43 -10.17 11.22 -0.31
N ALA A 44 -9.73 10.12 -0.93
CA ALA A 44 -9.00 9.05 -0.27
C ALA A 44 -7.66 9.54 0.32
N VAL A 45 -6.91 10.38 -0.41
CA VAL A 45 -5.64 10.96 0.07
C VAL A 45 -5.88 11.88 1.28
N ILE A 46 -6.91 12.72 1.23
CA ILE A 46 -7.27 13.61 2.36
C ILE A 46 -7.71 12.79 3.58
N GLY A 47 -8.53 11.76 3.36
CA GLY A 47 -8.96 10.84 4.42
C GLY A 47 -7.79 10.09 5.05
N TRP A 48 -6.87 9.57 4.23
CA TRP A 48 -5.66 8.91 4.69
C TRP A 48 -4.73 9.86 5.45
N PHE A 49 -4.57 11.09 4.98
CA PHE A 49 -3.77 12.10 5.68
C PHE A 49 -4.32 12.43 7.07
N ALA A 50 -5.65 12.54 7.20
CA ALA A 50 -6.29 12.72 8.50
C ALA A 50 -6.10 11.50 9.41
N ILE A 51 -6.32 10.29 8.89
CA ILE A 51 -6.12 9.05 9.65
C ILE A 51 -4.66 8.88 10.08
N GLY A 52 -3.68 9.21 9.25
CA GLY A 52 -2.27 9.23 9.64
C GLY A 52 -2.01 10.25 10.74
N THR A 53 -2.49 11.48 10.59
CA THR A 53 -2.22 12.57 11.55
C THR A 53 -2.81 12.30 12.94
N PHE A 54 -4.03 11.77 13.02
CA PHE A 54 -4.69 11.49 14.30
C PHE A 54 -4.45 10.06 14.80
N GLY A 55 -4.42 9.10 13.89
CA GLY A 55 -4.26 7.68 14.17
C GLY A 55 -2.87 7.31 14.66
N THR A 56 -1.80 7.97 14.20
CA THR A 56 -0.43 7.66 14.67
C THR A 56 -0.26 7.88 16.18
N LYS A 57 -0.99 8.80 16.80
CA LYS A 57 -0.96 9.00 18.26
C LYS A 57 -1.51 7.80 19.05
N ILE A 58 -2.42 7.03 18.45
CA ILE A 58 -3.04 5.84 19.06
C ILE A 58 -2.31 4.57 18.60
N ALA A 59 -1.89 4.52 17.34
CA ALA A 59 -1.30 3.37 16.67
C ALA A 59 0.15 3.08 17.06
N ILE A 60 0.89 4.04 17.63
CA ILE A 60 2.26 3.82 18.14
C ILE A 60 2.33 2.64 19.13
N LYS A 61 1.27 2.39 19.91
CA LYS A 61 1.23 1.24 20.84
C LYS A 61 1.19 -0.12 20.13
N TYR A 62 0.79 -0.14 18.85
CA TYR A 62 0.62 -1.34 18.03
C TYR A 62 1.60 -1.36 16.85
N ALA A 63 2.61 -0.48 16.83
CA ALA A 63 3.53 -0.30 15.70
C ALA A 63 4.15 -1.62 15.21
N ARG A 64 4.61 -2.48 16.12
CA ARG A 64 5.15 -3.81 15.79
C ARG A 64 4.15 -4.73 15.07
N VAL A 65 2.89 -4.72 15.50
CA VAL A 65 1.84 -5.55 14.88
C VAL A 65 1.49 -4.99 13.51
N ILE A 66 1.43 -3.67 13.38
CA ILE A 66 1.17 -2.98 12.11
C ILE A 66 2.31 -3.23 11.11
N GLU A 67 3.57 -3.18 11.55
CA GLU A 67 4.72 -3.48 10.70
C GLU A 67 4.69 -4.93 10.20
N PHE A 68 4.37 -5.88 11.08
CA PHE A 68 4.25 -7.28 10.70
C PHE A 68 3.09 -7.54 9.74
N ILE A 69 1.88 -7.05 10.06
CA ILE A 69 0.69 -7.25 9.22
C ILE A 69 0.83 -6.51 7.88
N GLY A 70 1.33 -5.28 7.90
CA GLY A 70 1.59 -4.50 6.69
C GLY A 70 2.63 -5.16 5.79
N GLY A 71 3.75 -5.63 6.38
CA GLY A 71 4.75 -6.39 5.64
C GLY A 71 4.19 -7.69 5.04
N LEU A 72 3.36 -8.42 5.80
CA LEU A 72 2.70 -9.63 5.32
C LEU A 72 1.70 -9.34 4.18
N ALA A 73 0.92 -8.26 4.29
CA ALA A 73 0.00 -7.84 3.24
C ALA A 73 0.73 -7.51 1.93
N ILE A 74 1.83 -6.75 2.00
CA ILE A 74 2.68 -6.44 0.83
C ILE A 74 3.27 -7.70 0.22
N PHE A 75 3.73 -8.63 1.06
CA PHE A 75 4.29 -9.90 0.59
C PHE A 75 3.25 -10.74 -0.17
N ILE A 76 2.03 -10.85 0.37
CA ILE A 76 0.93 -11.58 -0.26
C ILE A 76 0.49 -10.89 -1.57
N LEU A 77 0.37 -9.56 -1.58
CA LEU A 77 0.02 -8.79 -2.79
C LEU A 77 1.11 -8.92 -3.86
N GLY A 78 2.39 -8.92 -3.47
CA GLY A 78 3.52 -9.17 -4.35
C GLY A 78 3.45 -10.57 -4.97
N LEU A 79 3.18 -11.61 -4.17
CA LEU A 79 2.96 -12.97 -4.68
C LEU A 79 1.78 -13.06 -5.64
N GLN A 80 0.64 -12.42 -5.32
CA GLN A 80 -0.52 -12.36 -6.21
C GLN A 80 -0.18 -11.71 -7.54
N SER A 81 0.62 -10.63 -7.53
CA SER A 81 1.03 -9.95 -8.77
C SER A 81 1.91 -10.85 -9.66
N ILE A 82 2.78 -11.67 -9.08
CA ILE A 82 3.61 -12.64 -9.83
C ILE A 82 2.74 -13.76 -10.42
N LEU A 83 1.83 -14.31 -9.62
CA LEU A 83 0.90 -15.36 -10.06
C LEU A 83 -0.03 -14.86 -11.17
N ALA A 84 -0.52 -13.62 -11.08
CA ALA A 84 -1.35 -13.00 -12.11
C ALA A 84 -0.58 -12.72 -13.41
N ALA A 85 0.72 -12.44 -13.34
CA ALA A 85 1.57 -12.22 -14.50
C ALA A 85 2.06 -13.52 -15.19
N LEU A 86 2.10 -14.64 -14.45
CA LEU A 86 2.64 -15.91 -14.93
C LEU A 86 1.99 -16.42 -16.26
N PRO A 87 0.65 -16.39 -16.42
CA PRO A 87 0.00 -16.82 -17.66
C PRO A 87 0.39 -15.94 -18.85
N ALA A 88 0.51 -14.63 -18.65
CA ALA A 88 0.90 -13.69 -19.69
C ALA A 88 2.36 -13.92 -20.15
N VAL A 89 3.27 -14.19 -19.20
CA VAL A 89 4.67 -14.49 -19.52
C VAL A 89 4.79 -15.79 -20.31
N ILE A 90 4.08 -16.86 -19.90
CA ILE A 90 4.15 -18.17 -20.59
C ILE A 90 3.61 -18.07 -22.03
N GLN A 91 2.54 -17.30 -22.26
CA GLN A 91 1.98 -17.04 -23.60
C GLN A 91 2.92 -16.23 -24.50
N GLN A 92 3.92 -15.55 -23.94
CA GLN A 92 4.89 -14.76 -24.72
C GLN A 92 6.05 -15.61 -25.26
N PHE A 93 6.24 -16.82 -24.72
CA PHE A 93 7.29 -17.78 -25.12
C PHE A 93 6.77 -18.99 -25.91
N LEU A 94 5.44 -19.13 -26.05
CA LEU A 94 4.76 -20.12 -26.89
C LEU A 94 4.26 -19.46 -28.19
#